data_AF-A0A3D5XNJ9-F1
#
_entry.id   AF-A0A3D5XNJ9-F1
#
_cell.length_a   1.000
_cell.length_b   1.000
_cell.length_c   1.000
_cell.angle_alpha   90.00
_cell.angle_beta   90.00
_cell.angle_gamma   90.00
#
_symmetry.space_group_name_H-M   'P 1'
#
loop_
_entity.id
_entity.type
_entity.pdbx_description
1 polymer ?
#
loop_
_entity_poly.entity_id
_entity_poly.type
_entity_poly.pdbx_seq_one_letter_code
_entity_poly.pdbx_strand_id
1 'polypeptide(L)'
;MIKVVKFGGSSVASATQFKKVKNIIDSDKDRMFIITSACGKSDDEDHKVTDLLYLCHAHIKYGVPYDDLFNMIYNKYMGIKRELNLKVDLEKEFNIIREFMDNDVGVDYLVS
;
A
#
# COMPACT_ATOMS: atom_id res chain seq x y z
N MET A 1 -4.59 -16.78 24.64
CA MET A 1 -3.15 -16.98 24.37
C MET A 1 -2.77 -16.03 23.26
N ILE A 2 -1.77 -15.16 23.40
CA ILE A 2 -1.45 -14.18 22.35
C ILE A 2 -1.14 -14.88 21.01
N LYS A 3 -1.78 -14.42 19.93
CA LYS A 3 -1.55 -14.86 18.55
C LYS A 3 -1.08 -13.71 17.69
N VAL A 4 -0.17 -14.04 16.78
CA VAL A 4 0.36 -13.15 15.75
C VAL A 4 -0.16 -13.65 14.40
N VAL A 5 -0.61 -12.74 13.54
CA VAL A 5 -1.07 -13.08 12.19
C VAL A 5 -0.33 -12.24 11.15
N LYS A 6 -0.03 -12.87 10.02
CA LYS A 6 0.58 -12.20 8.86
C LYS A 6 -0.29 -12.39 7.64
N PHE A 7 -0.60 -11.28 6.96
CA PHE A 7 -1.34 -11.26 5.70
C PHE A 7 -0.39 -10.89 4.56
N GLY A 8 -0.40 -11.71 3.51
CA GLY A 8 0.38 -11.44 2.28
C GLY A 8 -0.29 -10.36 1.44
N GLY A 9 0.41 -9.89 0.39
CA GLY A 9 -0.08 -8.78 -0.43
C GLY A 9 -1.43 -9.04 -1.10
N SER A 10 -1.69 -10.27 -1.56
CA SER A 10 -3.00 -10.64 -2.13
C SER A 10 -4.15 -10.55 -1.13
N SER A 11 -3.88 -10.79 0.16
CA SER A 11 -4.85 -10.65 1.24
C SER A 11 -5.18 -9.20 1.59
N VAL A 12 -4.41 -8.24 1.09
CA VAL A 12 -4.63 -6.79 1.28
C VAL A 12 -4.68 -6.05 -0.06
N ALA A 13 -5.03 -6.76 -1.14
CA ALA A 13 -5.02 -6.19 -2.50
C ALA A 13 -6.21 -5.28 -2.81
N SER A 14 -7.32 -5.42 -2.09
CA SER A 14 -8.56 -4.68 -2.34
C SER A 14 -9.42 -4.58 -1.08
N ALA A 15 -10.39 -3.67 -1.08
CA ALA A 15 -11.33 -3.50 0.03
C ALA A 15 -12.11 -4.77 0.37
N THR A 16 -12.45 -5.58 -0.64
CA THR A 16 -13.07 -6.91 -0.42
C THR A 16 -12.14 -7.83 0.38
N GLN A 17 -10.83 -7.82 0.11
CA GLN A 17 -9.87 -8.61 0.87
C GLN A 17 -9.67 -8.05 2.29
N PHE A 18 -9.62 -6.72 2.46
CA PHE A 18 -9.59 -6.09 3.78
C PHE A 18 -10.80 -6.47 4.65
N LYS A 19 -12.01 -6.57 4.08
CA LYS A 19 -13.20 -7.06 4.79
C LYS A 19 -13.00 -8.50 5.30
N LYS A 20 -12.40 -9.39 4.49
CA LYS A 20 -12.06 -10.76 4.90
C LYS A 20 -11.02 -10.78 6.01
N VAL A 21 -9.95 -9.98 5.88
CA VAL A 21 -8.90 -9.84 6.90
C VAL A 21 -9.50 -9.40 8.23
N LYS A 22 -10.37 -8.38 8.22
CA LYS A 22 -11.08 -7.92 9.41
C LYS A 22 -11.88 -9.04 10.06
N ASN A 23 -12.67 -9.79 9.28
CA ASN A 23 -13.45 -10.91 9.81
C ASN A 23 -12.57 -12.00 10.43
N ILE A 24 -11.40 -12.28 9.83
CA ILE A 24 -10.42 -13.22 10.41
C ILE A 24 -9.90 -12.67 11.74
N ILE A 25 -9.50 -11.40 11.81
CA ILE A 25 -9.00 -10.83 13.06
C ILE A 25 -10.08 -10.87 14.16
N ASP A 26 -11.29 -10.43 13.84
CA ASP A 26 -12.40 -10.34 14.79
C ASP A 26 -12.92 -11.71 15.25
N SER A 27 -12.69 -12.79 14.48
CA SER A 27 -13.14 -14.14 14.85
C SER A 27 -12.38 -14.73 16.04
N ASP A 28 -11.27 -14.13 16.45
CA ASP A 28 -10.40 -14.66 17.49
C ASP A 28 -9.67 -13.53 18.22
N LYS A 29 -10.19 -13.15 19.39
CA LYS A 29 -9.68 -12.06 20.24
C LYS A 29 -8.21 -12.19 20.64
N ASP A 30 -7.61 -13.37 20.49
CA ASP A 30 -6.20 -13.59 20.76
C ASP A 30 -5.29 -13.03 19.65
N ARG A 31 -5.83 -12.72 18.44
CA ARG A 31 -5.10 -12.16 17.28
C ARG A 31 -4.86 -10.66 17.44
N MET A 32 -3.91 -10.32 18.32
CA MET A 32 -3.63 -8.94 18.69
C MET A 32 -2.56 -8.26 17.83
N PHE A 33 -1.67 -9.04 17.20
CA PHE A 33 -0.58 -8.50 16.39
C PHE A 33 -0.78 -8.87 14.92
N ILE A 34 -0.89 -7.85 14.08
CA ILE A 34 -1.21 -7.97 12.66
C ILE A 34 -0.04 -7.41 11.85
N ILE A 35 0.57 -8.27 11.04
CA ILE A 35 1.63 -7.90 10.10
C ILE A 35 1.06 -7.98 8.69
N THR A 36 1.26 -6.95 7.89
CA THR A 36 0.84 -6.92 6.49
C THR A 36 2.02 -6.68 5.58
N SER A 37 1.99 -7.29 4.40
CA SER A 37 2.80 -6.81 3.27
C SER A 37 2.15 -5.59 2.62
N ALA A 38 2.83 -4.95 1.66
CA ALA A 38 2.23 -3.95 0.79
C ALA A 38 1.03 -4.51 0.00
N CYS A 39 0.14 -3.62 -0.48
CA CYS A 39 -1.01 -4.03 -1.28
C CYS A 39 -0.55 -4.80 -2.52
N GLY A 40 -1.00 -6.06 -2.65
CA GLY A 40 -0.75 -6.88 -3.81
C GLY A 40 -1.68 -6.55 -4.97
N LYS A 41 -1.55 -7.33 -6.04
CA LYS A 41 -2.40 -7.26 -7.22
C LYS A 41 -3.83 -7.69 -6.91
N SER A 42 -4.83 -6.94 -7.37
CA SER A 42 -6.25 -7.33 -7.29
C SER A 42 -6.66 -8.33 -8.36
N ASP A 43 -6.00 -8.29 -9.51
CA ASP A 43 -6.24 -9.10 -10.70
C ASP A 43 -4.94 -9.13 -11.57
N ASP A 44 -5.01 -9.78 -12.72
CA ASP A 44 -3.83 -9.98 -13.59
C ASP A 44 -3.37 -8.68 -14.29
N GLU A 45 -4.26 -7.71 -14.45
CA GLU A 45 -3.97 -6.40 -15.06
C GLU A 45 -3.41 -5.39 -14.03
N ASP A 46 -3.55 -5.68 -12.74
CA ASP A 46 -3.02 -4.85 -11.66
C ASP A 46 -1.51 -5.01 -11.48
N HIS A 47 -0.90 -4.00 -10.90
CA HIS A 47 0.54 -3.91 -10.65
C HIS A 47 0.85 -4.03 -9.16
N LYS A 48 2.00 -4.63 -8.86
CA LYS A 48 2.47 -4.75 -7.48
C LYS A 48 3.02 -3.39 -7.04
N VAL A 49 2.48 -2.86 -5.94
CA VAL A 49 2.83 -1.52 -5.42
C VAL A 49 4.34 -1.34 -5.24
N THR A 50 5.01 -2.33 -4.64
CA THR A 50 6.47 -2.28 -4.43
C THR A 50 7.23 -2.15 -5.76
N ASP A 51 6.77 -2.81 -6.81
CA ASP A 51 7.43 -2.76 -8.12
C ASP A 51 7.22 -1.38 -8.78
N LEU A 52 6.03 -0.78 -8.61
CA LEU A 52 5.77 0.60 -9.03
C LEU A 52 6.66 1.61 -8.28
N LEU A 53 6.89 1.41 -6.97
CA LEU A 53 7.78 2.26 -6.17
C LEU A 53 9.23 2.16 -6.65
N TYR A 54 9.72 0.97 -7.00
CA TYR A 54 11.03 0.81 -7.64
C TYR A 54 11.12 1.57 -8.97
N LEU A 55 10.06 1.52 -9.79
CA LEU A 55 10.01 2.27 -11.05
C LEU A 55 9.99 3.78 -10.80
N CYS A 56 9.23 4.27 -9.82
CA CYS A 56 9.26 5.67 -9.43
C CYS A 56 10.68 6.13 -9.03
N HIS A 57 11.38 5.36 -8.20
CA HIS A 57 12.77 5.67 -7.84
C HIS A 57 13.69 5.68 -9.07
N ALA A 58 13.54 4.72 -9.99
CA ALA A 58 14.31 4.72 -11.24
C ALA A 58 14.03 5.98 -12.08
N HIS A 59 12.76 6.39 -12.19
CA HIS A 59 12.37 7.59 -12.91
C HIS A 59 13.00 8.86 -12.31
N ILE A 60 12.94 9.02 -10.98
CA ILE A 60 13.60 10.12 -10.26
C ILE A 60 15.10 10.13 -10.56
N LYS A 61 15.76 8.98 -10.43
CA LYS A 61 17.21 8.84 -10.65
C LYS A 61 17.65 9.25 -12.06
N TYR A 62 16.83 9.01 -13.07
CA TYR A 62 17.13 9.32 -14.47
C TYR A 62 16.46 10.59 -14.99
N GLY A 63 15.81 11.38 -14.12
CA GLY A 63 15.15 12.63 -14.51
C GLY A 63 13.93 12.45 -15.42
N VAL A 64 13.24 11.31 -15.30
CA VAL A 64 12.01 11.00 -16.04
C VAL A 64 10.80 11.28 -15.13
N PRO A 65 9.68 11.83 -15.66
CA PRO A 65 8.46 12.00 -14.88
C PRO A 65 7.95 10.68 -14.31
N TYR A 66 7.60 10.66 -13.02
CA TYR A 66 7.10 9.46 -12.33
C TYR A 66 5.59 9.54 -11.99
N ASP A 67 4.94 10.66 -12.30
CA ASP A 67 3.58 10.98 -11.84
C ASP A 67 2.56 9.89 -12.18
N ASP A 68 2.60 9.33 -13.40
CA ASP A 68 1.67 8.28 -13.81
C ASP A 68 1.83 7.01 -12.96
N LEU A 69 3.06 6.59 -12.69
CA LEU A 69 3.36 5.42 -11.86
C LEU A 69 2.89 5.64 -10.41
N PHE A 70 3.16 6.83 -9.87
CA PHE A 70 2.75 7.18 -8.52
C PHE A 70 1.23 7.34 -8.40
N ASN A 71 0.58 7.87 -9.44
CA ASN A 71 -0.87 7.97 -9.53
C ASN A 71 -1.55 6.59 -9.54
N MET A 72 -0.93 5.56 -10.12
CA MET A 72 -1.45 4.19 -10.03
C MET A 72 -1.49 3.70 -8.57
N ILE A 73 -0.42 3.95 -7.81
CA ILE A 73 -0.36 3.62 -6.37
C ILE A 73 -1.41 4.42 -5.61
N TYR A 74 -1.44 5.74 -5.81
CA TYR A 74 -2.38 6.65 -5.17
C TYR A 74 -3.84 6.21 -5.39
N ASN A 75 -4.23 5.96 -6.65
CA ASN A 75 -5.58 5.57 -7.01
C ASN A 75 -6.00 4.25 -6.36
N LYS A 76 -5.08 3.29 -6.24
CA LYS A 76 -5.33 2.02 -5.56
C LYS A 76 -5.68 2.22 -4.08
N TYR A 77 -4.86 2.98 -3.35
CA TYR A 77 -5.09 3.23 -1.93
C TYR A 77 -6.33 4.11 -1.68
N MET A 78 -6.55 5.15 -2.50
CA MET A 78 -7.74 5.99 -2.40
C MET A 78 -9.03 5.23 -2.74
N GLY A 79 -8.97 4.32 -3.72
CA GLY A 79 -10.06 3.40 -4.04
C GLY A 79 -10.44 2.54 -2.84
N ILE A 80 -9.44 1.92 -2.19
CA ILE A 80 -9.64 1.10 -0.98
C ILE A 80 -10.23 1.95 0.17
N LYS A 81 -9.65 3.13 0.44
CA LYS A 81 -10.14 4.07 1.46
C LYS A 81 -11.62 4.39 1.24
N ARG A 82 -12.00 4.74 0.00
CA ARG A 82 -13.36 5.12 -0.36
C ARG A 82 -14.34 3.94 -0.19
N GLU A 83 -14.01 2.76 -0.72
CA GLU A 83 -14.91 1.59 -0.64
C GLU A 83 -15.09 1.09 0.80
N LEU A 84 -14.07 1.26 1.65
CA LEU A 84 -14.13 0.92 3.07
C LEU A 84 -14.65 2.06 3.96
N ASN A 85 -14.94 3.23 3.38
CA ASN A 85 -15.36 4.43 4.11
C ASN A 85 -14.43 4.79 5.28
N LEU A 86 -13.11 4.72 5.05
CA LEU A 86 -12.11 5.00 6.09
C LEU A 86 -11.92 6.51 6.27
N LYS A 87 -11.80 6.93 7.53
CA LYS A 87 -11.60 8.34 7.92
C LYS A 87 -10.13 8.76 7.99
N VAL A 88 -9.21 7.93 7.52
CA VAL A 88 -7.78 8.20 7.52
C VAL A 88 -7.42 9.24 6.44
N ASP A 89 -6.54 10.16 6.80
CA ASP A 89 -6.05 11.21 5.91
C ASP A 89 -4.90 10.70 5.03
N LEU A 90 -5.22 9.82 4.07
CA LEU A 90 -4.23 9.34 3.11
C LEU A 90 -3.66 10.45 2.21
N GLU A 91 -4.38 11.56 2.01
CA GLU A 91 -3.88 12.66 1.17
C GLU A 91 -2.60 13.24 1.77
N LYS A 92 -2.64 13.49 3.08
CA LYS A 92 -1.47 13.92 3.84
C LYS A 92 -0.31 12.95 3.71
N GLU A 93 -0.54 11.65 3.87
CA GLU A 93 0.52 10.64 3.78
C GLU A 93 1.14 10.58 2.37
N PHE A 94 0.33 10.65 1.32
CA PHE A 94 0.83 10.69 -0.06
C PHE A 94 1.59 11.99 -0.38
N ASN A 95 1.19 13.13 0.19
CA ASN A 95 1.92 14.38 0.05
C ASN A 95 3.31 14.30 0.72
N ILE A 96 3.39 13.71 1.91
CA ILE A 96 4.67 13.48 2.61
C ILE A 96 5.59 12.61 1.75
N ILE A 97 5.08 11.50 1.19
CA ILE A 97 5.87 10.62 0.32
C ILE A 97 6.37 11.38 -0.91
N ARG A 98 5.52 12.21 -1.53
CA ARG A 98 5.88 13.02 -2.69
C ARG A 98 6.98 14.03 -2.36
N GLU A 99 6.87 14.72 -1.22
CA GLU A 99 7.93 15.63 -0.74
C GLU A 99 9.26 14.89 -0.54
N PHE A 100 9.25 13.67 -0.01
CA PHE A 100 10.48 12.88 0.09
C PHE A 100 11.05 12.51 -1.28
N MET A 101 10.19 12.09 -2.22
CA MET A 101 10.60 11.73 -3.58
C MET A 101 11.28 12.89 -4.33
N ASP A 102 10.87 14.13 -4.07
CA ASP A 102 11.46 15.34 -4.66
C ASP A 102 12.83 15.71 -4.05
N ASN A 103 13.19 15.15 -2.89
CA ASN A 103 14.40 15.50 -2.12
C ASN A 103 15.48 14.40 -2.10
N ASP A 104 15.62 13.64 -3.20
CA ASP A 104 16.58 12.52 -3.35
C ASP A 104 16.40 11.43 -2.28
N VAL A 105 15.31 10.67 -2.41
CA VAL A 105 14.95 9.60 -1.49
C VAL A 105 15.73 8.32 -1.74
N GLY A 106 16.24 7.70 -0.68
CA GLY A 106 16.84 6.36 -0.78
C GLY A 106 15.82 5.29 -1.18
N VAL A 107 16.21 4.38 -2.08
CA VAL A 107 15.34 3.30 -2.57
C VAL A 107 14.72 2.48 -1.44
N ASP A 108 15.48 2.16 -0.40
CA ASP A 108 15.04 1.33 0.72
C ASP A 108 13.91 2.00 1.51
N TYR A 109 13.93 3.32 1.62
CA TYR A 109 12.84 4.07 2.24
C TYR A 109 11.60 4.02 1.34
N LEU A 110 11.76 4.28 0.04
CA LEU A 110 10.62 4.39 -0.87
C LEU A 110 9.86 3.06 -1.02
N VAL A 111 10.54 1.92 -0.92
CA VAL A 111 9.94 0.58 -1.09
C VAL A 111 9.55 -0.11 0.23
N SER A 112 9.71 0.59 1.36
CA SER A 112 9.38 0.06 2.70
C SER A 112 7.89 0.04 3.04
#